data_AF-A0A7R8UMK4-F1
#
_entry.id   AF-A0A7R8UMK4-F1
#
_cell.length_a   1.000
_cell.length_b   1.000
_cell.length_c   1.000
_cell.angle_alpha   90.00
_cell.angle_beta   90.00
_cell.angle_gamma   90.00
#
_symmetry.space_group_name_H-M   'P 1'
#
loop_
_entity.id
_entity.type
_entity.pdbx_description
1 polymer ?
#
loop_
_entity_poly.entity_id
_entity_poly.type
_entity_poly.pdbx_seq_one_letter_code
_entity_poly.pdbx_strand_id
1 'polypeptide(L)'
;MISLSSIFIFLILATLASTLKEERSGRAAIIKKRSIFLRGSNENYCKLKCGEQNHTMCNPPNPSPDKCGKNFYEYPVDKEFREVMLDGHNGIRDRIAGIMRVANMQKLRWDFELSLMAKYWLRRCDFYKVDPCTKLPRTSIEDDDTVYTFVTQGTEAIISLYYPLYFRAATIRTWYFEKNTMKPPRIEKISESISYGYFDVSNNFTQISFAYASRLGCAMVKSNEIYAIACNYWPYEGKKRAFRLGQPTEYCPNLYPIPSLKYKNLCEDRGSTIIINYTSIFLLNMLAVFNFQYFWFVKFLIN
;
A
#
# COMPACT_ATOMS: atom_id res chain seq x y z
N MET A 1 33.01 0.60 45.81
CA MET A 1 32.18 -0.62 45.67
C MET A 1 31.01 -0.28 44.76
N ILE A 2 30.96 -0.84 43.55
CA ILE A 2 29.78 -0.73 42.68
C ILE A 2 28.76 -1.72 43.24
N SER A 3 27.59 -1.25 43.66
CA SER A 3 26.54 -2.13 44.19
C SER A 3 26.04 -3.07 43.09
N LEU A 4 25.73 -4.31 43.48
CA LEU A 4 25.14 -5.34 42.60
C LEU A 4 23.89 -4.83 41.85
N SER A 5 23.13 -3.91 42.46
CA SER A 5 21.98 -3.25 41.83
C SER A 5 22.34 -2.41 40.60
N SER A 6 23.48 -1.72 40.62
CA SER A 6 23.94 -0.87 39.51
C SER A 6 24.40 -1.69 38.31
N ILE A 7 24.98 -2.87 38.55
CA ILE A 7 25.40 -3.82 37.52
C ILE A 7 24.17 -4.43 36.82
N PHE A 8 23.13 -4.75 37.60
CA PHE A 8 21.90 -5.35 37.08
C PHE A 8 21.11 -4.39 36.18
N ILE A 9 21.02 -3.11 36.56
CA ILE A 9 20.38 -2.07 35.74
C ILE A 9 21.13 -1.86 34.42
N PHE A 10 22.47 -1.87 34.44
CA PHE A 10 23.28 -1.75 33.23
C PHE A 10 23.06 -2.92 32.25
N LEU A 11 22.94 -4.15 32.75
CA LEU A 11 22.66 -5.33 31.93
C LEU A 11 21.26 -5.29 31.29
N ILE A 12 20.26 -4.80 32.03
CA ILE A 12 18.90 -4.61 31.50
C ILE A 12 18.87 -3.53 30.41
N LEU A 13 19.54 -2.40 30.62
CA LEU A 13 19.61 -1.33 29.63
C LEU A 13 20.39 -1.76 28.37
N ALA A 14 21.46 -2.54 28.54
CA ALA A 14 22.24 -3.08 27.42
C ALA A 14 21.42 -4.08 26.57
N THR A 15 20.64 -4.94 27.22
CA THR A 15 19.76 -5.91 26.54
C THR A 15 18.54 -5.25 25.88
N LEU A 16 17.98 -4.20 26.47
CA LEU A 16 16.96 -3.36 25.82
C LEU A 16 17.52 -2.62 24.60
N ALA A 17 18.74 -2.07 24.71
CA ALA A 17 19.39 -1.38 23.59
C ALA A 17 19.73 -2.34 22.44
N SER A 18 20.16 -3.57 22.73
CA SER A 18 20.46 -4.58 21.71
C SER A 18 19.21 -5.06 20.99
N THR A 19 18.12 -5.32 21.72
CA THR A 19 16.83 -5.76 21.14
C THR A 19 16.21 -4.67 20.26
N LEU A 20 16.26 -3.40 20.68
CA LEU A 20 15.81 -2.26 19.86
C LEU A 20 16.64 -2.07 18.58
N LYS A 21 17.96 -2.32 18.64
CA LYS A 21 18.87 -2.24 17.48
C LYS A 21 18.60 -3.37 16.49
N GLU A 22 18.35 -4.58 16.98
CA GLU A 22 18.01 -5.75 16.17
C GLU A 22 16.64 -5.61 15.50
N GLU A 23 15.64 -5.05 16.21
CA GLU A 23 14.31 -4.78 15.65
C GLU A 23 14.35 -3.72 14.52
N ARG A 24 15.18 -2.67 14.67
CA ARG A 24 15.41 -1.67 13.60
C ARG A 24 16.10 -2.27 12.38
N SER A 25 17.09 -3.13 12.59
CA SER A 25 17.81 -3.85 11.51
C SER A 25 16.90 -4.84 10.78
N GLY A 26 16.11 -5.62 11.52
CA GLY A 26 15.13 -6.56 10.99
C GLY A 26 14.00 -5.88 10.20
N ARG A 27 13.44 -4.77 10.69
CA ARG A 27 12.43 -3.98 9.96
C ARG A 27 12.98 -3.44 8.63
N ALA A 28 14.21 -2.95 8.61
CA ALA A 28 14.87 -2.48 7.38
C ALA A 28 15.10 -3.62 6.36
N ALA A 29 15.49 -4.80 6.83
CA ALA A 29 15.68 -5.99 6.00
C ALA A 29 14.36 -6.57 5.44
N ILE A 30 13.27 -6.53 6.21
CA ILE A 30 11.94 -6.99 5.78
C ILE A 30 11.34 -6.04 4.72
N ILE A 31 11.53 -4.73 4.87
CA ILE A 31 11.11 -3.74 3.86
C ILE A 31 11.82 -3.98 2.53
N LYS A 32 13.13 -4.35 2.57
CA LYS A 32 13.96 -4.64 1.38
C LYS A 32 13.42 -5.80 0.52
N LYS A 33 12.67 -6.76 1.10
CA LYS A 33 12.09 -7.90 0.37
C LYS A 33 10.70 -7.64 -0.23
N ARG A 34 10.07 -6.50 0.05
CA ARG A 34 8.63 -6.27 -0.25
C ARG A 34 8.31 -5.08 -1.18
N SER A 35 9.30 -4.27 -1.56
CA SER A 35 9.17 -3.29 -2.66
C SER A 35 9.60 -3.93 -3.98
N ILE A 36 8.92 -3.60 -5.08
CA ILE A 36 9.37 -4.01 -6.42
C ILE A 36 10.33 -3.00 -7.06
N PHE A 37 10.48 -1.81 -6.48
CA PHE A 37 11.45 -0.83 -6.94
C PHE A 37 12.79 -1.11 -6.25
N LEU A 38 13.88 -0.83 -6.98
CA LEU A 38 15.19 -0.74 -6.34
C LEU A 38 15.10 0.44 -5.39
N ARG A 39 15.28 0.19 -4.09
CA ARG A 39 15.42 1.29 -3.14
C ARG A 39 16.58 2.14 -3.60
N GLY A 40 16.28 3.28 -4.21
CA GLY A 40 17.28 4.30 -4.42
C GLY A 40 17.84 4.63 -3.04
N SER A 41 19.16 4.73 -2.90
CA SER A 41 19.68 5.47 -1.76
C SER A 41 19.03 6.87 -1.76
N ASN A 42 18.96 7.56 -0.61
CA ASN A 42 18.46 8.95 -0.60
C ASN A 42 19.18 9.80 -1.67
N GLU A 43 20.46 9.53 -1.91
CA GLU A 43 21.28 10.13 -2.97
C GLU A 43 20.70 9.89 -4.38
N ASN A 44 20.17 8.70 -4.66
CA ASN A 44 19.53 8.40 -5.95
C ASN A 44 18.22 9.17 -6.13
N TYR A 45 17.43 9.36 -5.06
CA TYR A 45 16.21 10.19 -5.12
C TYR A 45 16.53 11.68 -5.29
N CYS A 46 17.62 12.17 -4.70
CA CYS A 46 18.06 13.55 -4.86
C CYS A 46 18.56 13.88 -6.26
N LYS A 47 18.99 12.87 -7.03
CA LYS A 47 19.36 13.02 -8.44
C LYS A 47 18.13 13.12 -9.36
N LEU A 48 16.93 12.78 -8.87
CA LEU A 48 15.70 12.87 -9.66
C LEU A 48 15.26 14.33 -9.80
N LYS A 49 15.36 14.86 -11.03
CA LYS A 49 14.88 16.21 -11.34
C LYS A 49 13.36 16.21 -11.55
N CYS A 50 12.67 17.03 -10.75
CA CYS A 50 11.23 17.30 -10.85
C CYS A 50 10.96 18.80 -10.99
N GLY A 51 11.49 19.39 -12.07
CA GLY A 51 11.54 20.83 -12.21
C GLY A 51 12.44 21.43 -11.12
N GLU A 52 11.95 22.45 -10.42
CA GLU A 52 12.66 23.14 -9.34
C GLU A 52 12.53 22.45 -7.97
N GLN A 53 11.67 21.44 -7.84
CA GLN A 53 11.39 20.77 -6.57
C GLN A 53 12.21 19.48 -6.42
N ASN A 54 12.75 19.27 -5.22
CA ASN A 54 13.37 18.00 -4.85
C ASN A 54 12.32 16.92 -4.63
N HIS A 55 12.67 15.69 -5.05
CA HIS A 55 11.83 14.52 -4.83
C HIS A 55 11.49 14.33 -3.34
N THR A 56 10.27 13.91 -3.01
CA THR A 56 9.82 13.76 -1.61
C THR A 56 10.66 12.77 -0.79
N MET A 57 11.23 11.79 -1.46
CA MET A 57 12.18 10.83 -0.87
C MET A 57 13.62 11.35 -0.77
N CYS A 58 13.96 12.47 -1.42
CA CYS A 58 15.24 13.16 -1.23
C CYS A 58 15.20 13.97 0.06
N ASN A 59 16.13 13.68 0.99
CA ASN A 59 16.24 14.37 2.28
C ASN A 59 14.87 14.59 2.96
N PRO A 60 14.16 13.49 3.25
CA PRO A 60 12.77 13.55 3.66
C PRO A 60 12.62 14.42 4.91
N PRO A 61 11.70 15.40 4.90
CA PRO A 61 11.60 16.37 5.98
C PRO A 61 11.12 15.67 7.25
N ASN A 62 11.58 16.18 8.39
CA ASN A 62 10.90 15.94 9.65
C ASN A 62 9.70 16.91 9.74
N PRO A 63 8.59 16.48 10.36
CA PRO A 63 7.46 17.37 10.59
C PRO A 63 7.88 18.54 11.49
N SER A 64 7.71 19.77 10.99
CA SER A 64 8.02 20.99 11.76
C SER A 64 6.81 21.40 12.62
N PRO A 65 6.97 21.67 13.92
CA PRO A 65 5.87 22.16 14.76
C PRO A 65 5.18 23.41 14.23
N ASP A 66 5.92 24.29 13.56
CA ASP A 66 5.36 25.55 13.01
C ASP A 66 4.41 25.29 11.84
N LYS A 67 4.68 24.26 11.04
CA LYS A 67 3.88 23.92 9.85
C LYS A 67 2.84 22.83 10.13
N CYS A 68 3.19 21.88 10.97
CA CYS A 68 2.42 20.68 11.27
C CYS A 68 1.65 20.80 12.58
N GLY A 69 1.77 21.91 13.30
CA GLY A 69 1.25 22.02 14.65
C GLY A 69 2.05 21.19 15.66
N LYS A 70 1.73 21.42 16.94
CA LYS A 70 2.42 20.78 18.07
C LYS A 70 2.04 19.30 18.23
N ASN A 71 0.87 18.91 17.73
CA ASN A 71 0.29 17.57 17.90
C ASN A 71 0.34 16.77 16.59
N PHE A 72 1.53 16.68 15.99
CA PHE A 72 1.74 15.84 14.81
C PHE A 72 2.00 14.38 15.23
N TYR A 73 1.25 13.45 14.64
CA TYR A 73 1.34 12.03 14.92
C TYR A 73 1.28 11.22 13.62
N GLU A 74 2.26 10.35 13.40
CA GLU A 74 2.28 9.40 12.30
C GLU A 74 1.65 8.08 12.73
N TYR A 75 0.59 7.65 12.06
CA TYR A 75 -0.01 6.35 12.34
C TYR A 75 0.90 5.22 11.83
N PRO A 76 1.07 4.14 12.63
CA PRO A 76 1.74 2.94 12.15
C PRO A 76 1.05 2.35 10.93
N VAL A 77 1.84 1.99 9.91
CA VAL A 77 1.39 1.22 8.74
C VAL A 77 1.54 -0.26 9.06
N ASP A 78 0.72 -0.73 10.00
CA ASP A 78 0.72 -2.13 10.46
C ASP A 78 -0.06 -3.06 9.51
N LYS A 79 -0.37 -4.28 9.95
CA LYS A 79 -1.14 -5.24 9.15
C LYS A 79 -2.57 -4.77 8.95
N GLU A 80 -3.23 -4.32 10.01
CA GLU A 80 -4.63 -3.88 9.98
C GLU A 80 -4.81 -2.66 9.05
N PHE A 81 -3.93 -1.66 9.16
CA PHE A 81 -3.92 -0.50 8.26
C PHE A 81 -3.84 -0.94 6.80
N ARG A 82 -2.90 -1.83 6.48
CA ARG A 82 -2.69 -2.29 5.11
C ARG A 82 -3.87 -3.11 4.60
N GLU A 83 -4.48 -3.94 5.44
CA GLU A 83 -5.66 -4.72 5.07
C GLU A 83 -6.85 -3.82 4.77
N VAL A 84 -7.18 -2.87 5.65
CA VAL A 84 -8.29 -1.91 5.43
C VAL A 84 -8.09 -1.13 4.15
N MET A 85 -6.89 -0.59 3.94
CA MET A 85 -6.60 0.19 2.75
C MET A 85 -6.62 -0.69 1.49
N LEU A 86 -5.91 -1.81 1.48
CA LEU A 86 -5.79 -2.65 0.28
C LEU A 86 -7.10 -3.36 -0.09
N ASP A 87 -7.83 -3.91 0.88
CA ASP A 87 -9.09 -4.59 0.64
C ASP A 87 -10.19 -3.59 0.27
N GLY A 88 -10.23 -2.41 0.89
CA GLY A 88 -11.17 -1.36 0.50
C GLY A 88 -10.98 -0.93 -0.96
N HIS A 89 -9.73 -0.71 -1.40
CA HIS A 89 -9.45 -0.36 -2.79
C HIS A 89 -9.78 -1.50 -3.76
N ASN A 90 -9.36 -2.74 -3.45
CA ASN A 90 -9.63 -3.88 -4.33
C ASN A 90 -11.12 -4.23 -4.40
N GLY A 91 -11.86 -4.10 -3.30
CA GLY A 91 -13.32 -4.30 -3.30
C GLY A 91 -14.05 -3.29 -4.19
N ILE A 92 -13.63 -2.02 -4.17
CA ILE A 92 -14.19 -1.00 -5.07
C ILE A 92 -13.78 -1.25 -6.52
N ARG A 93 -12.53 -1.62 -6.77
CA ARG A 93 -12.05 -1.96 -8.12
C ARG A 93 -12.82 -3.14 -8.70
N ASP A 94 -13.09 -4.17 -7.90
CA ASP A 94 -13.89 -5.33 -8.30
C ASP A 94 -15.31 -4.92 -8.69
N ARG A 95 -15.94 -4.08 -7.86
CA ARG A 95 -17.26 -3.50 -8.16
C ARG A 95 -17.26 -2.67 -9.45
N ILE A 96 -16.25 -1.82 -9.63
CA ILE A 96 -16.10 -1.00 -10.85
C ILE A 96 -15.96 -1.89 -12.08
N ALA A 97 -15.10 -2.91 -12.02
CA ALA A 97 -14.88 -3.83 -13.12
C ALA A 97 -16.16 -4.58 -13.52
N GLY A 98 -16.95 -5.03 -12.55
CA GLY A 98 -18.24 -5.66 -12.81
C GLY A 98 -19.28 -4.72 -13.43
N ILE A 99 -19.47 -3.52 -12.87
CA ILE A 99 -20.51 -2.57 -13.32
C ILE A 99 -20.14 -1.93 -14.66
N MET A 100 -18.88 -1.51 -14.82
CA MET A 100 -18.41 -0.78 -16.00
C MET A 100 -17.83 -1.71 -17.06
N ARG A 101 -17.90 -3.03 -16.86
CA ARG A 101 -17.41 -4.05 -17.80
C ARG A 101 -15.94 -3.82 -18.16
N VAL A 102 -15.10 -3.68 -17.13
CA VAL A 102 -13.65 -3.50 -17.30
C VAL A 102 -12.96 -4.85 -17.37
N ALA A 103 -12.40 -5.17 -18.54
CA ALA A 103 -11.84 -6.49 -18.80
C ALA A 103 -10.40 -6.69 -18.31
N ASN A 104 -9.66 -5.61 -18.03
CA ASN A 104 -8.24 -5.64 -17.72
C ASN A 104 -7.87 -5.01 -16.36
N MET A 105 -8.82 -4.92 -15.42
CA MET A 105 -8.60 -4.31 -14.12
C MET A 105 -7.66 -5.17 -13.26
N GLN A 106 -6.46 -4.67 -12.93
CA GLN A 106 -5.50 -5.40 -12.11
C GLN A 106 -5.83 -5.29 -10.60
N LYS A 107 -5.57 -6.34 -9.85
CA LYS A 107 -5.60 -6.34 -8.40
C LYS A 107 -4.40 -5.57 -7.86
N LEU A 108 -4.66 -4.65 -6.94
CA LEU A 108 -3.61 -3.91 -6.25
C LEU A 108 -2.93 -4.79 -5.21
N ARG A 109 -1.63 -4.55 -5.04
CA ARG A 109 -0.82 -5.07 -3.93
C ARG A 109 -0.15 -3.97 -3.16
N TRP A 110 0.09 -4.23 -1.88
CA TRP A 110 0.82 -3.30 -1.05
C TRP A 110 2.27 -3.16 -1.52
N ASP A 111 2.74 -1.93 -1.60
CA ASP A 111 4.15 -1.59 -1.83
C ASP A 111 4.63 -0.64 -0.72
N PHE A 112 5.73 -1.03 -0.06
CA PHE A 112 6.24 -0.29 1.09
C PHE A 112 6.95 1.00 0.72
N GLU A 113 7.50 1.10 -0.49
CA GLU A 113 8.20 2.29 -0.95
C GLU A 113 7.20 3.38 -1.34
N LEU A 114 6.11 3.00 -2.01
CA LEU A 114 4.96 3.88 -2.24
C LEU A 114 4.38 4.41 -0.92
N SER A 115 4.27 3.54 0.09
CA SER A 115 3.78 3.92 1.42
C SER A 115 4.75 4.87 2.13
N LEU A 116 6.06 4.63 2.02
CA LEU A 116 7.07 5.52 2.59
C LEU A 116 7.06 6.89 1.92
N MET A 117 6.91 6.93 0.60
CA MET A 117 6.76 8.18 -0.16
C MET A 117 5.51 8.95 0.27
N ALA A 118 4.37 8.27 0.47
CA ALA A 118 3.15 8.89 0.98
C ALA A 118 3.36 9.48 2.38
N LYS A 119 4.07 8.74 3.25
CA LYS A 119 4.39 9.19 4.61
C LYS A 119 5.23 10.45 4.60
N TYR A 120 6.28 10.49 3.79
CA TYR A 120 7.17 11.65 3.69
C TYR A 120 6.49 12.86 3.07
N TRP A 121 5.54 12.66 2.16
CA TRP A 121 4.68 13.73 1.68
C TRP A 121 3.86 14.34 2.82
N LEU A 122 3.21 13.51 3.64
CA LEU A 122 2.41 13.97 4.78
C LEU A 122 3.23 14.72 5.83
N ARG A 123 4.54 14.44 5.99
CA ARG A 123 5.44 15.22 6.87
C ARG A 123 5.64 16.67 6.43
N ARG A 124 5.31 17.00 5.18
CA ARG A 124 5.32 18.38 4.69
C ARG A 124 4.11 19.17 5.17
N CYS A 125 3.07 18.53 5.71
CA CYS A 125 1.88 19.20 6.26
C CYS A 125 1.19 20.15 5.29
N ASP A 126 1.17 19.76 4.01
CA ASP A 126 0.44 20.42 2.93
C ASP A 126 -0.62 19.44 2.39
N PHE A 127 -1.56 19.06 3.26
CA PHE A 127 -2.41 17.88 3.09
C PHE A 127 -3.39 17.96 1.92
N TYR A 128 -3.70 19.16 1.45
CA TYR A 128 -4.62 19.41 0.34
C TYR A 128 -3.94 19.42 -1.03
N LYS A 129 -2.61 19.29 -1.06
CA LYS A 129 -1.83 19.22 -2.30
C LYS A 129 -1.35 17.81 -2.55
N VAL A 130 -1.23 17.48 -3.83
CA VAL A 130 -0.54 16.28 -4.30
C VAL A 130 0.95 16.54 -4.41
N ASP A 131 1.74 15.49 -4.26
CA ASP A 131 3.19 15.53 -4.47
C ASP A 131 3.52 16.00 -5.91
N PRO A 132 4.27 17.10 -6.10
CA PRO A 132 4.65 17.57 -7.43
C PRO A 132 5.72 16.67 -8.09
N CYS A 133 6.34 15.76 -7.34
CA CYS A 133 7.42 14.91 -7.82
C CYS A 133 7.15 13.43 -7.54
N THR A 134 6.42 12.79 -8.45
CA THR A 134 6.00 11.40 -8.33
C THR A 134 6.79 10.46 -9.26
N LYS A 135 8.13 10.60 -9.32
CA LYS A 135 8.99 9.77 -10.18
C LYS A 135 9.69 8.69 -9.37
N LEU A 136 9.62 7.43 -9.79
CA LEU A 136 10.43 6.36 -9.22
C LEU A 136 11.50 5.88 -10.21
N PRO A 137 12.70 5.54 -9.74
CA PRO A 137 13.71 4.91 -10.57
C PRO A 137 13.26 3.48 -10.94
N ARG A 138 13.47 3.11 -12.19
CA ARG A 138 13.31 1.75 -12.70
C ARG A 138 14.60 1.34 -13.38
N THR A 139 15.14 0.17 -13.05
CA THR A 139 16.22 -0.40 -13.87
C THR A 139 15.65 -0.86 -15.22
N SER A 140 16.23 -0.38 -16.31
CA SER A 140 16.33 -1.21 -17.50
C SER A 140 17.36 -2.31 -17.18
N ILE A 141 17.11 -3.53 -17.67
CA ILE A 141 18.08 -4.62 -17.54
C ILE A 141 19.25 -4.41 -18.52
N GLU A 142 19.11 -3.48 -19.46
CA GLU A 142 19.93 -3.42 -20.68
C GLU A 142 20.75 -2.13 -20.84
N ASP A 143 20.51 -1.04 -20.09
CA ASP A 143 21.23 0.22 -20.30
C ASP A 143 21.56 0.95 -18.98
N ASP A 144 22.72 1.62 -18.94
CA ASP A 144 23.19 2.49 -17.84
C ASP A 144 22.33 3.79 -17.68
N ASP A 145 21.29 3.94 -18.51
CA ASP A 145 20.33 5.02 -18.42
C ASP A 145 19.23 4.73 -17.39
N THR A 146 19.11 5.63 -16.40
CA THR A 146 18.04 5.52 -15.39
C THR A 146 16.68 5.83 -16.03
N VAL A 147 15.91 4.79 -16.34
CA VAL A 147 14.51 4.92 -16.78
C VAL A 147 13.64 5.29 -15.58
N TYR A 148 12.76 6.29 -15.73
CA TYR A 148 11.83 6.70 -14.67
C TYR A 148 10.42 6.23 -14.97
N THR A 149 9.68 5.92 -13.91
CA THR A 149 8.26 5.60 -13.97
C THR A 149 7.47 6.57 -13.10
N PHE A 150 6.21 6.82 -13.46
CA PHE A 150 5.37 7.75 -12.73
C PHE A 150 4.50 7.03 -11.71
N VAL A 151 4.33 7.71 -10.59
CA VAL A 151 3.36 7.41 -9.55
C VAL A 151 2.29 8.48 -9.60
N THR A 152 1.11 8.13 -9.14
CA THR A 152 0.01 9.07 -8.94
C THR A 152 -0.46 8.98 -7.50
N GLN A 153 -1.03 10.06 -7.01
CA GLN A 153 -1.38 10.20 -5.61
C GLN A 153 -2.85 10.56 -5.45
N GLY A 154 -3.51 9.91 -4.50
CA GLY A 154 -4.75 10.38 -3.93
C GLY A 154 -4.53 10.89 -2.51
N THR A 155 -5.17 12.00 -2.15
CA THR A 155 -5.08 12.61 -0.83
C THR A 155 -6.46 12.93 -0.27
N GLU A 156 -6.58 12.87 1.05
CA GLU A 156 -7.78 13.25 1.78
C GLU A 156 -7.34 13.90 3.09
N ALA A 157 -7.96 15.03 3.44
CA ALA A 157 -7.72 15.71 4.69
C ALA A 157 -9.02 16.26 5.25
N ILE A 158 -9.34 15.91 6.48
CA ILE A 158 -10.56 16.38 7.14
C ILE A 158 -10.24 16.89 8.54
N ILE A 159 -10.95 17.95 8.94
CA ILE A 159 -11.02 18.38 10.33
C ILE A 159 -12.05 17.47 11.00
N SER A 160 -11.64 16.61 11.94
CA SER A 160 -12.60 15.70 12.55
C SER A 160 -12.21 15.11 13.90
N LEU A 161 -13.25 14.72 14.65
CA LEU A 161 -13.21 13.87 15.82
C LEU A 161 -13.33 12.36 15.50
N TYR A 162 -13.35 11.95 14.23
CA TYR A 162 -13.49 10.53 13.88
C TYR A 162 -12.40 9.64 14.52
N TYR A 163 -12.80 8.42 14.88
CA TYR A 163 -11.84 7.36 15.21
C TYR A 163 -10.97 7.04 13.98
N PRO A 164 -9.67 6.76 14.17
CA PRO A 164 -8.74 6.55 13.05
C PRO A 164 -9.17 5.45 12.07
N LEU A 165 -9.78 4.36 12.57
CA LEU A 165 -10.29 3.28 11.74
C LEU A 165 -11.44 3.73 10.83
N TYR A 166 -12.38 4.50 11.39
CA TYR A 166 -13.51 5.02 10.62
C TYR A 166 -13.02 5.97 9.51
N PHE A 167 -12.04 6.82 9.81
CA PHE A 167 -11.49 7.73 8.81
C PHE A 167 -10.90 6.98 7.61
N ARG A 168 -10.13 5.91 7.83
CA ARG A 168 -9.56 5.08 6.73
C ARG A 168 -10.65 4.58 5.78
N ALA A 169 -11.71 3.98 6.32
CA ALA A 169 -12.82 3.47 5.52
C ALA A 169 -13.62 4.61 4.85
N ALA A 170 -13.84 5.71 5.57
CA ALA A 170 -14.52 6.89 5.07
C ALA A 170 -13.77 7.53 3.90
N THR A 171 -12.44 7.66 3.96
CA THR A 171 -11.62 8.18 2.86
C THR A 171 -11.84 7.38 1.58
N ILE A 172 -11.74 6.06 1.66
CA ILE A 172 -11.94 5.18 0.49
C ILE A 172 -13.35 5.35 -0.10
N ARG A 173 -14.37 5.48 0.77
CA ARG A 173 -15.76 5.74 0.38
C ARG A 173 -15.92 7.11 -0.29
N THR A 174 -15.34 8.16 0.28
CA THR A 174 -15.37 9.53 -0.26
C THR A 174 -14.75 9.55 -1.65
N TRP A 175 -13.55 8.97 -1.81
CA TRP A 175 -12.87 8.86 -3.09
C TRP A 175 -13.72 8.12 -4.13
N TYR A 176 -14.43 7.05 -3.75
CA TYR A 176 -15.35 6.38 -4.67
C TYR A 176 -16.53 7.25 -5.11
N PHE A 177 -17.01 8.16 -4.26
CA PHE A 177 -18.15 9.03 -4.57
C PHE A 177 -17.80 10.26 -5.40
N GLU A 178 -16.52 10.59 -5.59
CA GLU A 178 -16.12 11.65 -6.51
C GLU A 178 -16.58 11.40 -7.95
N LYS A 179 -16.87 10.15 -8.34
CA LYS A 179 -17.50 9.85 -9.64
C LYS A 179 -18.83 10.56 -9.86
N ASN A 180 -19.54 10.93 -8.79
CA ASN A 180 -20.87 11.55 -8.88
C ASN A 180 -20.79 13.00 -9.41
N THR A 181 -19.62 13.63 -9.37
CA THR A 181 -19.38 14.97 -9.94
C THR A 181 -18.72 14.90 -11.32
N MET A 182 -18.46 13.69 -11.82
CA MET A 182 -17.78 13.48 -13.10
C MET A 182 -18.78 13.19 -14.22
N LYS A 183 -18.38 13.54 -15.45
CA LYS A 183 -19.04 13.03 -16.64
C LYS A 183 -18.80 11.52 -16.78
N PRO A 184 -19.73 10.76 -17.37
CA PRO A 184 -19.49 9.37 -17.76
C PRO A 184 -18.21 9.26 -18.63
N PRO A 185 -17.49 8.12 -18.57
CA PRO A 185 -16.29 7.93 -19.36
C PRO A 185 -16.61 8.00 -20.85
N ARG A 186 -15.75 8.68 -21.62
CA ARG A 186 -15.82 8.67 -23.07
C ARG A 186 -15.43 7.29 -23.57
N ILE A 187 -16.23 6.73 -24.48
CA ILE A 187 -15.95 5.46 -25.12
C ILE A 187 -15.35 5.71 -26.50
N GLU A 188 -14.23 5.05 -26.78
CA GLU A 188 -13.56 5.07 -28.08
C GLU A 188 -13.49 3.66 -28.63
N LYS A 189 -14.04 3.46 -29.82
CA LYS A 189 -13.98 2.19 -30.54
C LYS A 189 -12.76 2.22 -31.46
N ILE A 190 -11.75 1.39 -31.18
CA ILE A 190 -10.52 1.31 -31.96
C ILE A 190 -10.69 0.34 -33.13
N SER A 191 -11.45 -0.73 -32.93
CA SER A 191 -11.83 -1.70 -33.96
C SER A 191 -13.17 -2.34 -33.63
N GLU A 192 -13.67 -3.25 -34.46
CA GLU A 192 -14.91 -3.99 -34.20
C GLU A 192 -14.92 -4.70 -32.84
N SER A 193 -13.76 -5.21 -32.40
CA SER A 193 -13.59 -6.00 -31.18
C SER A 193 -12.90 -5.26 -30.02
N ILE A 194 -12.45 -4.01 -30.24
CA ILE A 194 -11.66 -3.27 -29.25
C ILE A 194 -12.32 -1.94 -28.96
N SER A 195 -12.73 -1.76 -27.71
CA SER A 195 -13.22 -0.48 -27.17
C SER A 195 -12.55 -0.15 -25.85
N TYR A 196 -12.26 1.14 -25.68
CA TYR A 196 -11.65 1.69 -24.47
C TYR A 196 -12.55 2.76 -23.87
N GLY A 197 -12.65 2.77 -22.55
CA GLY A 197 -13.23 3.88 -21.80
C GLY A 197 -12.13 4.80 -21.26
N TYR A 198 -12.40 6.10 -21.23
CA TYR A 198 -11.47 7.13 -20.76
C TYR A 198 -12.16 8.10 -19.81
N PHE A 199 -11.48 8.43 -18.71
CA PHE A 199 -11.88 9.52 -17.83
C PHE A 199 -11.13 10.81 -18.18
N ASP A 200 -11.88 11.88 -18.44
CA ASP A 200 -11.33 13.18 -18.84
C ASP A 200 -10.77 14.00 -17.66
N VAL A 201 -11.12 13.63 -16.42
CA VAL A 201 -10.69 14.32 -15.19
C VAL A 201 -9.71 13.46 -14.41
N SER A 202 -8.80 14.10 -13.66
CA SER A 202 -7.99 13.44 -12.62
C SER A 202 -8.56 13.78 -11.26
N ASN A 203 -8.96 12.77 -10.50
CA ASN A 203 -9.33 12.85 -9.09
C ASN A 203 -9.10 11.49 -8.41
N ASN A 204 -9.39 11.41 -7.11
CA ASN A 204 -9.15 10.19 -6.33
C ASN A 204 -9.94 8.99 -6.87
N PHE A 205 -11.18 9.19 -7.33
CA PHE A 205 -11.95 8.11 -7.99
C PHE A 205 -11.18 7.52 -9.17
N THR A 206 -10.68 8.38 -10.06
CA THR A 206 -9.96 7.92 -11.25
C THR A 206 -8.63 7.24 -10.94
N GLN A 207 -8.02 7.55 -9.79
CA GLN A 207 -6.85 6.82 -9.31
C GLN A 207 -7.21 5.42 -8.81
N ILE A 208 -8.29 5.30 -8.02
CA ILE A 208 -8.81 3.98 -7.59
C ILE A 208 -9.21 3.15 -8.81
N SER A 209 -9.84 3.74 -9.82
CA SER A 209 -10.36 3.02 -10.98
C SER A 209 -9.32 2.78 -12.09
N PHE A 210 -8.07 3.18 -11.91
CA PHE A 210 -7.07 3.04 -12.98
C PHE A 210 -6.71 1.57 -13.21
N ALA A 211 -7.15 1.00 -14.34
CA ALA A 211 -7.09 -0.44 -14.60
C ALA A 211 -5.67 -1.02 -14.53
N TYR A 212 -4.68 -0.26 -14.98
CA TYR A 212 -3.29 -0.71 -15.03
C TYR A 212 -2.51 -0.57 -13.73
N ALA A 213 -3.01 0.19 -12.74
CA ALA A 213 -2.37 0.25 -11.43
C ALA A 213 -2.38 -1.15 -10.80
N SER A 214 -1.22 -1.57 -10.29
CA SER A 214 -1.01 -2.87 -9.62
C SER A 214 -0.41 -2.76 -8.23
N ARG A 215 0.08 -1.57 -7.86
CA ARG A 215 0.69 -1.30 -6.56
C ARG A 215 0.01 -0.13 -5.88
N LEU A 216 -0.12 -0.24 -4.57
CA LEU A 216 -0.68 0.75 -3.67
C LEU A 216 0.22 0.88 -2.45
N GLY A 217 0.49 2.10 -2.02
CA GLY A 217 1.09 2.33 -0.71
C GLY A 217 0.55 3.62 -0.12
N CYS A 218 0.02 3.52 1.09
CA CYS A 218 -0.58 4.65 1.79
C CYS A 218 0.11 4.95 3.12
N ALA A 219 -0.14 6.15 3.63
CA ALA A 219 0.21 6.57 4.97
C ALA A 219 -0.90 7.45 5.55
N MET A 220 -0.92 7.59 6.88
CA MET A 220 -1.88 8.40 7.60
C MET A 220 -1.18 9.18 8.71
N VAL A 221 -1.58 10.44 8.89
CA VAL A 221 -1.12 11.29 9.99
C VAL A 221 -2.30 11.99 10.65
N LYS A 222 -2.08 12.43 11.89
CA LYS A 222 -2.90 13.42 12.56
C LYS A 222 -2.03 14.65 12.82
N SER A 223 -2.58 15.83 12.57
CA SER A 223 -1.96 17.12 12.78
C SER A 223 -2.97 18.04 13.45
N ASN A 224 -2.83 18.23 14.75
CA ASN A 224 -3.86 18.85 15.59
C ASN A 224 -5.22 18.12 15.43
N GLU A 225 -6.22 18.78 14.84
CA GLU A 225 -7.57 18.23 14.59
C GLU A 225 -7.73 17.67 13.17
N ILE A 226 -6.69 17.75 12.35
CA ILE A 226 -6.72 17.30 10.96
C ILE A 226 -6.22 15.86 10.90
N TYR A 227 -7.04 14.98 10.33
CA TYR A 227 -6.60 13.68 9.86
C TYR A 227 -6.31 13.76 8.36
N ALA A 228 -5.17 13.20 7.95
CA ALA A 228 -4.79 13.18 6.55
C ALA A 228 -4.30 11.80 6.12
N ILE A 229 -4.75 11.35 4.95
CA ILE A 229 -4.28 10.15 4.26
C ILE A 229 -3.73 10.55 2.89
N ALA A 230 -2.60 9.94 2.54
CA ALA A 230 -2.09 9.95 1.18
C ALA A 230 -1.88 8.51 0.71
N CYS A 231 -2.27 8.21 -0.53
CA CYS A 231 -2.08 6.91 -1.17
C CYS A 231 -1.41 7.11 -2.53
N ASN A 232 -0.34 6.36 -2.76
CA ASN A 232 0.40 6.35 -4.00
C ASN A 232 0.09 5.08 -4.80
N TYR A 233 -0.12 5.22 -6.11
CA TYR A 233 -0.47 4.16 -7.03
C TYR A 233 0.54 4.04 -8.15
N TRP A 234 0.86 2.81 -8.52
CA TRP A 234 1.79 2.51 -9.61
C TRP A 234 1.35 1.27 -10.42
N PRO A 235 1.66 1.19 -11.73
CA PRO A 235 2.20 2.27 -12.57
C PRO A 235 1.17 3.37 -12.81
N TYR A 236 1.66 4.56 -13.18
CA TYR A 236 0.85 5.62 -13.74
C TYR A 236 1.45 6.06 -15.06
N GLU A 237 0.63 6.17 -16.10
CA GLU A 237 1.08 6.54 -17.45
C GLU A 237 0.54 7.90 -17.92
N GLY A 238 0.09 8.74 -16.99
CA GLY A 238 -0.18 10.17 -17.21
C GLY A 238 -1.42 10.49 -18.04
N LYS A 239 -1.44 10.07 -19.31
CA LYS A 239 -2.28 10.68 -20.36
C LYS A 239 -3.51 9.87 -20.75
N LYS A 240 -3.60 8.60 -20.35
CA LYS A 240 -4.76 7.75 -20.65
C LYS A 240 -5.14 6.95 -19.42
N ARG A 241 -6.10 7.46 -18.63
CA ARG A 241 -6.83 6.69 -17.60
C ARG A 241 -7.80 5.74 -18.28
N ALA A 242 -7.23 4.93 -19.17
CA ALA A 242 -7.93 4.05 -20.05
C ALA A 242 -8.19 2.72 -19.36
N PHE A 243 -9.34 2.16 -19.66
CA PHE A 243 -9.66 0.79 -19.32
C PHE A 243 -10.24 0.11 -20.55
N ARG A 244 -9.97 -1.19 -20.70
CA ARG A 244 -10.51 -1.96 -21.81
C ARG A 244 -11.92 -2.42 -21.45
N LEU A 245 -12.88 -2.15 -22.32
CA LEU A 245 -14.23 -2.68 -22.20
C LEU A 245 -14.25 -4.15 -22.61
N GLY A 246 -15.05 -4.96 -21.92
CA GLY A 246 -15.24 -6.38 -22.21
C GLY A 246 -15.83 -7.13 -21.01
N GLN A 247 -15.87 -8.46 -21.04
CA GLN A 247 -16.18 -9.21 -19.83
C GLN A 247 -15.04 -9.03 -18.81
N PRO A 248 -15.34 -8.89 -17.51
CA PRO A 248 -14.31 -8.79 -16.50
C PRO A 248 -13.31 -9.94 -16.62
N THR A 249 -12.01 -9.63 -16.50
CA THR A 249 -10.88 -10.55 -16.64
C THR A 249 -10.63 -11.18 -18.02
N GLU A 250 -11.44 -10.87 -19.04
CA GLU A 250 -11.27 -11.38 -20.41
C GLU A 250 -9.93 -10.95 -21.04
N TYR A 251 -9.45 -9.75 -20.67
CA TYR A 251 -8.24 -9.16 -21.24
C TYR A 251 -7.21 -8.85 -20.16
N CYS A 252 -6.98 -9.82 -19.28
CA CYS A 252 -5.95 -9.71 -18.27
C CYS A 252 -4.54 -9.55 -18.88
N PRO A 253 -3.73 -8.60 -18.38
CA PRO A 253 -2.36 -8.40 -18.87
C PRO A 253 -1.47 -9.62 -18.63
N ASN A 254 -0.45 -9.82 -19.46
CA ASN A 254 0.44 -10.99 -19.40
C ASN A 254 1.08 -11.23 -18.01
N LEU A 255 1.43 -10.16 -17.30
CA LEU A 255 2.01 -10.25 -15.94
C LEU A 255 0.96 -10.57 -14.85
N TYR A 256 -0.33 -10.39 -15.16
CA TYR A 256 -1.46 -10.63 -14.26
C TYR A 256 -2.53 -11.50 -14.95
N PRO A 257 -2.18 -12.70 -15.43
CA PRO A 257 -2.98 -13.38 -16.47
C PRO A 257 -4.21 -14.13 -15.94
N ILE A 258 -4.44 -14.17 -14.64
CA ILE A 258 -5.51 -15.00 -14.04
C ILE A 258 -6.52 -14.16 -13.24
N PRO A 259 -7.80 -14.56 -13.16
CA PRO A 259 -8.74 -13.94 -12.24
C PRO A 259 -8.34 -14.14 -10.77
N SER A 260 -8.58 -13.14 -9.91
CA SER A 260 -8.38 -13.27 -8.47
C SER A 260 -9.46 -14.13 -7.84
N LEU A 261 -9.07 -15.04 -6.93
CA LEU A 261 -10.02 -15.87 -6.18
C LEU A 261 -10.91 -15.05 -5.24
N LYS A 262 -10.38 -13.98 -4.64
CA LYS A 262 -11.12 -13.11 -3.69
C LYS A 262 -11.90 -12.02 -4.42
N TYR A 263 -11.35 -11.49 -5.50
CA TYR A 263 -11.90 -10.37 -6.27
C TYR A 263 -12.10 -10.80 -7.73
N LYS A 264 -13.17 -11.55 -7.99
CA LYS A 264 -13.38 -12.30 -9.24
C LYS A 264 -13.35 -11.46 -10.52
N ASN A 265 -13.57 -10.15 -10.43
CA ASN A 265 -13.54 -9.24 -11.57
C ASN A 265 -12.15 -8.63 -11.81
N LEU A 266 -11.14 -9.01 -11.02
CA LEU A 266 -9.78 -8.47 -11.07
C LEU A 266 -8.76 -9.49 -11.58
N CYS A 267 -7.80 -9.00 -12.33
CA CYS A 267 -6.62 -9.73 -12.79
C CYS A 267 -5.55 -9.82 -11.70
N GLU A 268 -4.95 -10.97 -11.53
CA GLU A 268 -3.96 -11.30 -10.51
C GLU A 268 -2.76 -12.03 -11.15
N ASP A 269 -1.57 -11.87 -10.58
CA ASP A 269 -0.40 -12.63 -11.04
C ASP A 269 -0.39 -14.08 -10.53
N ARG A 270 0.40 -14.92 -11.20
CA ARG A 270 0.59 -16.32 -10.80
C ARG A 270 1.36 -16.49 -9.49
N GLY A 271 2.15 -15.49 -9.08
CA GLY A 271 3.00 -15.55 -7.88
C GLY A 271 2.24 -15.41 -6.56
N SER A 272 0.95 -15.10 -6.61
CA SER A 272 0.10 -14.89 -5.42
C SER A 272 -0.77 -16.08 -5.06
N THR A 273 -0.71 -17.16 -5.85
CA THR A 273 -1.44 -18.39 -5.55
C THR A 273 -0.87 -18.96 -4.25
N ILE A 274 -1.65 -18.76 -3.19
CA ILE A 274 -1.52 -19.22 -1.82
C ILE A 274 -0.61 -20.46 -1.72
N ILE A 275 0.60 -20.29 -1.17
CA ILE A 275 1.25 -21.40 -0.48
C ILE A 275 0.35 -21.68 0.73
N ILE A 276 -0.58 -22.61 0.58
CA ILE A 276 -1.28 -23.18 1.72
C ILE A 276 -0.17 -23.85 2.51
N ASN A 277 0.22 -23.25 3.62
CA ASN A 277 1.27 -23.80 4.46
C ASN A 277 0.68 -25.04 5.15
N TYR A 278 0.79 -26.19 4.51
CA TYR A 278 0.31 -27.49 5.00
C TYR A 278 0.90 -27.84 6.39
N THR A 279 1.97 -27.15 6.81
CA THR A 279 2.55 -27.25 8.14
C THR A 279 1.61 -26.80 9.26
N SER A 280 0.75 -25.79 9.04
CA SER A 280 -0.22 -25.34 10.04
C SER A 280 -1.35 -26.35 10.25
N ILE A 281 -1.76 -27.04 9.18
CA ILE A 281 -2.76 -28.12 9.25
C ILE A 281 -2.15 -29.36 9.92
N PHE A 282 -0.87 -29.65 9.66
CA PHE A 282 -0.16 -30.74 10.33
C PHE A 282 0.01 -30.49 11.84
N LEU A 283 0.34 -29.26 12.26
CA LEU A 283 0.45 -28.90 13.68
C LEU A 283 -0.90 -28.95 14.42
N LEU A 284 -2.00 -28.51 13.78
CA LEU A 284 -3.35 -28.64 14.33
C LEU A 284 -3.77 -30.10 14.50
N ASN A 285 -3.44 -30.96 13.53
CA ASN A 285 -3.70 -32.41 13.63
C ASN A 285 -2.82 -33.08 14.69
N MET A 286 -1.56 -32.68 14.84
CA MET A 286 -0.68 -33.20 15.90
C MET A 286 -1.17 -32.80 17.30
N LEU A 287 -1.62 -31.55 17.50
CA LEU A 287 -2.19 -31.11 18.77
C LEU A 287 -3.51 -31.83 19.12
N ALA A 288 -4.31 -32.21 18.12
CA ALA A 288 -5.50 -33.02 18.33
C ALA A 288 -5.16 -34.46 18.77
N VAL A 289 -4.10 -35.06 18.20
CA VAL A 289 -3.63 -36.40 18.60
C VAL A 289 -3.03 -36.41 20.00
N PHE A 290 -2.25 -35.39 20.37
CA PHE A 290 -1.67 -35.29 21.73
C PHE A 290 -2.74 -35.08 22.82
N ASN A 291 -3.80 -34.31 22.54
CA ASN A 291 -4.92 -34.16 23.49
C ASN A 291 -5.71 -35.46 23.69
N PHE A 292 -5.84 -36.29 22.64
CA PHE A 292 -6.55 -37.57 22.74
C PHE A 292 -5.78 -38.60 23.57
N GLN A 293 -4.45 -38.63 23.47
CA GLN A 293 -3.61 -39.53 24.28
C GLN A 293 -3.55 -39.10 25.76
N TYR A 294 -3.49 -37.79 26.04
CA TYR A 294 -3.47 -37.28 27.41
C TYR A 294 -4.79 -37.57 28.16
N PHE A 295 -5.93 -37.45 27.46
CA PHE A 295 -7.24 -37.76 28.04
C PHE A 295 -7.39 -39.24 28.43
N TRP A 296 -6.82 -40.16 27.65
CA TRP A 296 -6.83 -41.59 27.97
C TRP A 296 -5.87 -41.94 29.12
N PHE A 297 -4.68 -41.32 29.16
CA PHE A 297 -3.70 -41.54 30.22
C PHE A 297 -4.21 -41.07 31.59
N VAL A 298 -4.88 -39.92 31.65
CA VAL A 298 -5.52 -39.42 32.88
C VAL A 298 -6.67 -40.33 33.32
N LYS A 299 -7.44 -40.90 32.38
CA LYS A 299 -8.53 -41.83 32.70
C LYS A 299 -8.05 -43.19 33.21
N PHE A 300 -6.84 -43.62 32.82
CA PHE A 300 -6.20 -44.85 33.30
C PHE A 300 -5.58 -44.70 34.70
N LEU A 301 -5.21 -43.48 35.10
CA LEU A 301 -4.65 -43.21 36.44
C LEU A 301 -5.72 -42.92 37.52
N ILE A 302 -6.98 -42.75 37.12
CA ILE A 302 -8.11 -42.40 38.01
C ILE A 302 -9.03 -43.62 38.28
N ASN A 303 -8.75 -44.78 37.68
CA ASN A 303 -9.37 -46.08 38.00
C ASN A 303 -8.31 -47.06 38.52
#